data_AF-A0A382YHI3-F1
#
_entry.id   AF-A0A382YHI3-F1
#
_cell.length_a   1.000
_cell.length_b   1.000
_cell.length_c   1.000
_cell.angle_alpha   90.00
_cell.angle_beta   90.00
_cell.angle_gamma   90.00
#
_symmetry.space_group_name_H-M   'P 1'
#
loop_
_entity.id
_entity.type
_entity.pdbx_description
1 polymer ?
#
loop_
_entity_poly.entity_id
_entity_poly.type
_entity_poly.pdbx_seq_one_letter_code
_entity_poly.pdbx_strand_id
1 'polypeptide(L)'
;MEQQLHRLDTLINQLLEVGRLDAVGHDEEPEELPLLPLLQQCARSACTRHQCSLENVFRFEGRPVVVNARPIVLEMIFGNLLDNAIKYGGQ
;
A
#
# COMPACT_ATOMS: atom_id res chain seq x y z
N MET A 1 21.66 18.74 2.38
CA MET A 1 21.91 17.86 1.21
C MET A 1 21.03 16.61 1.22
N GLU A 2 20.75 15.99 2.37
CA GLU A 2 19.92 14.77 2.47
C GLU A 2 18.45 14.94 2.03
N GLN A 3 17.82 16.09 2.29
CA GLN A 3 16.43 16.35 1.84
C GLN A 3 16.27 16.39 0.31
N GLN A 4 17.32 16.74 -0.43
CA GLN A 4 17.30 16.78 -1.90
C GLN A 4 17.41 15.36 -2.48
N LEU A 5 18.21 14.49 -1.85
CA LEU A 5 18.31 13.07 -2.20
C LEU A 5 17.00 12.32 -1.93
N HIS A 6 16.35 12.57 -0.79
CA HIS A 6 15.04 11.95 -0.50
C HIS A 6 13.92 12.39 -1.44
N ARG A 7 13.93 13.65 -1.90
CA ARG A 7 13.01 14.12 -2.94
C ARG A 7 13.25 13.42 -4.28
N LEU A 8 14.51 13.18 -4.62
CA LEU A 8 14.87 12.48 -5.85
C LEU A 8 14.43 11.02 -5.81
N ASP A 9 14.65 10.32 -4.69
CA ASP A 9 14.15 8.95 -4.49
C ASP A 9 12.63 8.87 -4.56
N THR A 10 11.94 9.86 -3.98
CA THR A 10 10.47 9.92 -4.02
C THR A 10 9.96 10.15 -5.44
N LEU A 11 10.61 11.04 -6.20
CA LEU A 11 10.26 11.31 -7.59
C LEU A 11 10.62 10.14 -8.53
N ILE A 12 11.71 9.42 -8.27
CA ILE A 12 12.08 8.21 -8.99
C ILE A 12 11.10 7.08 -8.70
N ASN A 13 10.71 6.89 -7.44
CA ASN A 13 9.67 5.91 -7.09
C ASN A 13 8.34 6.23 -7.76
N GLN A 14 7.96 7.51 -7.83
CA GLN A 14 6.73 7.96 -8.50
C GLN A 14 6.79 7.79 -10.03
N LEU A 15 7.91 8.11 -10.68
CA LEU A 15 8.07 7.92 -12.14
C LEU A 15 8.17 6.45 -12.53
N LEU A 16 8.82 5.62 -11.71
CA LEU A 16 8.83 4.18 -11.90
C LEU A 16 7.46 3.57 -11.62
N GLU A 17 6.68 4.08 -10.66
CA GLU A 17 5.32 3.59 -10.36
C GLU A 17 4.34 3.82 -11.53
N VAL A 18 4.42 4.94 -12.25
CA VAL A 18 3.51 5.21 -13.39
C VAL A 18 3.73 4.21 -14.53
N GLY A 19 4.98 3.95 -14.92
CA GLY A 19 5.27 2.93 -15.95
C GLY A 19 5.05 1.48 -15.47
N ARG A 20 5.16 1.23 -14.16
CA ARG A 20 4.86 -0.07 -13.57
C ARG A 20 3.35 -0.31 -13.47
N LEU A 21 2.51 0.70 -13.28
CA LEU A 21 1.06 0.55 -13.22
C LEU A 21 0.46 0.12 -14.57
N ASP A 22 1.01 0.57 -15.70
CA ASP A 22 0.58 0.13 -17.03
C ASP A 22 0.96 -1.34 -17.32
N ALA A 23 2.03 -1.84 -16.67
CA ALA A 23 2.55 -3.20 -16.84
C ALA A 23 2.10 -4.19 -15.74
N VAL A 24 1.79 -3.71 -14.54
CA VAL A 24 1.46 -4.54 -13.36
C VAL A 24 0.00 -4.96 -13.42
N GLY A 25 -0.21 -6.27 -13.41
CA GLY A 25 -1.52 -6.87 -13.61
C GLY A 25 -2.06 -6.66 -15.02
N HIS A 26 -1.23 -6.31 -16.01
CA HIS A 26 -1.66 -6.15 -17.40
C HIS A 26 -2.35 -7.41 -17.92
N ASP A 27 -1.81 -8.58 -17.57
CA ASP A 27 -2.35 -9.89 -17.90
C ASP A 27 -3.33 -10.45 -16.84
N GLU A 28 -3.59 -9.71 -15.75
CA GLU A 28 -4.55 -10.14 -14.73
C GLU A 28 -5.94 -9.61 -15.03
N GLU A 29 -6.92 -10.51 -15.02
CA GLU A 29 -8.32 -10.12 -15.06
C GLU A 29 -8.74 -9.59 -13.67
N PRO A 30 -9.59 -8.55 -13.62
CA PRO A 30 -10.21 -8.14 -12.38
C PRO A 30 -11.07 -9.26 -11.77
N GLU A 31 -10.98 -9.44 -10.46
CA GLU A 31 -11.77 -10.43 -9.72
C GLU A 31 -12.52 -9.79 -8.54
N GLU A 32 -13.54 -10.50 -8.03
CA GLU A 32 -14.25 -10.10 -6.81
C GLU A 32 -13.40 -10.36 -5.58
N LEU A 33 -12.89 -9.29 -4.99
CA LEU A 33 -11.97 -9.34 -3.86
C LEU A 33 -12.61 -8.76 -2.59
N PRO A 34 -12.66 -9.52 -1.49
CA PRO A 34 -12.96 -8.99 -0.16
C PRO A 34 -11.88 -7.98 0.27
N LEU A 35 -12.26 -6.71 0.44
CA LEU A 35 -11.31 -5.62 0.67
C LEU A 35 -10.67 -5.67 2.07
N LEU A 36 -11.43 -6.07 3.09
CA LEU A 36 -10.93 -6.05 4.47
C LEU A 36 -9.73 -7.00 4.69
N PRO A 37 -9.76 -8.28 4.26
CA PRO A 37 -8.60 -9.17 4.34
C PRO A 37 -7.35 -8.59 3.66
N LEU A 38 -7.51 -7.97 2.48
CA LEU A 38 -6.42 -7.32 1.76
C LEU A 38 -5.79 -6.20 2.61
N LEU A 39 -6.61 -5.29 3.13
CA LEU A 39 -6.15 -4.17 3.95
C LEU A 39 -5.41 -4.66 5.21
N GLN A 40 -5.92 -5.72 5.85
CA GLN A 40 -5.26 -6.33 7.00
C GLN A 40 -3.89 -6.92 6.64
N GLN A 41 -3.75 -7.53 5.46
CA GLN A 41 -2.49 -8.07 4.98
C GLN A 41 -1.46 -6.97 4.68
N CYS A 42 -1.90 -5.89 4.02
CA CYS A 42 -1.06 -4.72 3.76
C CYS A 42 -0.60 -4.07 5.09
N ALA A 43 -1.51 -3.91 6.06
CA ALA A 43 -1.21 -3.35 7.37
C ALA A 43 -0.21 -4.20 8.16
N ARG A 44 -0.37 -5.54 8.19
CA ARG A 44 0.60 -6.46 8.82
C ARG A 44 1.98 -6.33 8.20
N SER A 45 2.04 -6.26 6.88
CA SER A 45 3.31 -6.11 6.14
C SER A 45 4.00 -4.79 6.51
N ALA A 46 3.25 -3.69 6.54
CA ALA A 46 3.76 -2.38 6.94
C ALA A 46 4.24 -2.36 8.40
N CYS A 47 3.44 -2.89 9.34
CA CYS A 47 3.82 -2.99 10.75
C CYS A 47 5.07 -3.83 10.97
N THR A 48 5.21 -4.95 10.24
CA THR A 48 6.40 -5.82 10.30
C THR A 48 7.64 -5.05 9.88
N ARG A 49 7.56 -4.26 8.80
CA ARG A 49 8.67 -3.45 8.29
C ARG A 49 9.09 -2.34 9.26
N HIS A 50 8.14 -1.72 9.95
CA HIS A 50 8.39 -0.64 10.91
C HIS A 50 8.47 -1.11 12.37
N GLN A 51 8.48 -2.42 12.61
CA GLN A 51 8.65 -3.05 13.92
C GLN A 51 7.65 -2.53 14.97
N CYS A 52 6.41 -2.28 14.56
CA CYS A 52 5.34 -1.83 15.44
C CYS A 52 4.20 -2.84 15.54
N SER A 53 3.40 -2.74 16.60
CA SER A 53 2.24 -3.62 16.80
C SER A 53 1.07 -3.18 15.92
N LEU A 54 0.43 -4.16 15.26
CA LEU A 54 -0.73 -3.93 14.40
C LEU A 54 -1.89 -3.31 15.19
N GLU A 55 -2.22 -3.85 16.37
CA GLU A 55 -3.34 -3.35 17.18
C GLU A 55 -3.13 -1.93 17.73
N ASN A 56 -1.87 -1.49 17.85
CA ASN A 56 -1.57 -0.13 18.32
C ASN A 56 -1.66 0.92 17.20
N VAL A 57 -1.57 0.50 15.94
CA VAL A 57 -1.46 1.40 14.78
C VAL A 57 -2.72 1.39 13.94
N PHE A 58 -3.38 0.23 13.78
CA PHE A 58 -4.53 0.08 12.90
C PHE A 58 -5.76 -0.42 13.64
N ARG A 59 -6.89 0.25 13.39
CA ARG A 59 -8.23 -0.20 13.76
C ARG A 59 -9.05 -0.41 12.49
N PHE A 60 -9.67 -1.57 12.38
CA PHE A 60 -10.50 -1.92 11.23
C PHE A 60 -11.97 -1.87 11.63
N GLU A 61 -12.72 -0.96 11.02
CA GLU A 61 -14.16 -0.81 11.25
C GLU A 61 -14.88 -0.66 9.93
N GLY A 62 -16.01 -1.34 9.78
CA GLY A 62 -16.83 -1.21 8.60
C GLY A 62 -17.68 -2.45 8.32
N ARG A 63 -18.48 -2.33 7.26
CA ARG A 63 -19.21 -3.47 6.70
C ARG A 63 -18.29 -4.24 5.74
N PRO A 64 -18.53 -5.54 5.52
CA PRO A 64 -17.85 -6.28 4.46
C PRO A 64 -18.03 -5.56 3.11
N VAL A 65 -16.91 -5.29 2.42
CA VAL A 65 -16.89 -4.69 1.09
C VAL A 65 -16.18 -5.66 0.17
N VAL A 66 -16.80 -5.94 -0.98
CA VAL A 66 -16.19 -6.67 -2.09
C VAL A 66 -16.02 -5.68 -3.24
N VAL A 67 -14.85 -5.70 -3.85
CA VAL A 67 -14.52 -4.84 -5.00
C VAL A 67 -14.14 -5.71 -6.19
N ASN A 68 -14.52 -5.29 -7.39
CA ASN A 68 -14.04 -5.92 -8.63
C ASN A 68 -12.76 -5.19 -9.06
N ALA A 69 -11.61 -5.83 -8.89
CA ALA A 69 -10.31 -5.22 -9.11
C ALA A 69 -9.21 -6.27 -9.32
N ARG A 70 -8.05 -5.82 -9.79
CA ARG A 70 -6.82 -6.63 -9.83
C ARG A 70 -6.16 -6.62 -8.44
N PRO A 71 -6.00 -7.77 -7.75
CA PRO A 71 -5.47 -7.81 -6.39
C PRO A 71 -4.10 -7.13 -6.28
N ILE A 72 -3.19 -7.39 -7.22
CA ILE A 72 -1.83 -6.84 -7.21
C ILE A 72 -1.80 -5.31 -7.24
N VAL A 73 -2.76 -4.69 -7.95
CA VAL A 73 -2.88 -3.23 -8.03
C VAL A 73 -3.34 -2.67 -6.70
N LEU A 74 -4.31 -3.31 -6.04
CA LEU A 74 -4.78 -2.88 -4.73
C LEU A 74 -3.73 -3.11 -3.64
N GLU A 75 -2.98 -4.22 -3.68
CA GLU A 75 -1.85 -4.45 -2.79
C GLU A 75 -0.78 -3.37 -2.92
N MET A 76 -0.47 -2.96 -4.16
CA MET A 76 0.48 -1.88 -4.41
C MET A 76 -0.01 -0.56 -3.82
N ILE A 77 -1.26 -0.18 -4.12
CA ILE A 77 -1.85 1.09 -3.66
C ILE A 77 -1.91 1.12 -2.13
N PHE A 78 -2.59 0.15 -1.51
CA PHE A 78 -2.77 0.16 -0.07
C PHE A 78 -1.47 -0.15 0.68
N GLY A 79 -0.61 -1.01 0.14
CA GLY A 79 0.72 -1.26 0.69
C GLY A 79 1.55 0.01 0.80
N ASN A 80 1.57 0.84 -0.25
CA ASN A 80 2.29 2.11 -0.25
C ASN A 80 1.66 3.12 0.71
N LEU A 81 0.34 3.28 0.67
CA LEU A 81 -0.37 4.24 1.54
C LEU A 81 -0.22 3.90 3.03
N LEU A 82 -0.42 2.64 3.42
CA LEU A 82 -0.32 2.22 4.82
C LEU A 82 1.13 2.27 5.31
N ASP A 83 2.10 1.90 4.47
CA ASP A 83 3.51 2.04 4.82
C ASP A 83 3.90 3.49 5.10
N ASN A 84 3.49 4.40 4.21
CA ASN A 84 3.73 5.83 4.37
C ASN A 84 3.03 6.39 5.61
N ALA A 85 1.82 5.92 5.93
CA ALA A 85 1.11 6.35 7.13
C ALA A 85 1.89 6.02 8.40
N ILE A 86 2.51 4.84 8.50
CA ILE A 86 3.37 4.50 9.65
C ILE A 86 4.64 5.34 9.64
N LYS A 87 5.29 5.45 8.47
CA LYS A 87 6.56 6.16 8.31
C LYS A 87 6.49 7.63 8.69
N TYR A 88 5.38 8.30 8.37
CA TYR A 88 5.24 9.76 8.52
C TYR A 88 4.21 10.18 9.57
N GLY A 89 3.35 9.29 10.06
CA GLY A 89 2.24 9.63 10.96
C GLY A 89 2.63 9.88 12.43
N GLY A 90 3.87 9.57 12.82
CA GLY A 90 4.39 9.73 14.18
C GLY A 90 5.31 10.94 14.41
N GLN A 91 5.18 11.99 13.58
CA GLN A 91 5.80 13.30 13.86
C GLN A 91 4.92 14.16 14.76
#